data_AF-A0A498C3L3-F1
#
_entry.id   AF-A0A498C3L3-F1
#
_cell.length_a   1.000
_cell.length_b   1.000
_cell.length_c   1.000
_cell.angle_alpha   90.00
_cell.angle_beta   90.00
_cell.angle_gamma   90.00
#
_symmetry.space_group_name_H-M   'P 1'
#
loop_
_entity.id
_entity.type
_entity.pdbx_description
1 polymer ?
#
loop_
_entity_poly.entity_id
_entity_poly.type
_entity_poly.pdbx_seq_one_letter_code
_entity_poly.pdbx_strand_id
1 'polypeptide(L)'
;MSWDERVARFWAAADDAEPDRMRRDFDALVVERRADDPEVLFERASLEDFLGEEARAIPLYRAALEGGLPDEHRTAATIQLASSLRNVGQPSAAMALLQHVPLDDPLSDAAQAFLSLALLDDAKPGPALRTALHALAPHLRAYGRAIEHYADEVVSPPRARNVVVALVVRDGQVLAEEYTDADGGLYLRAPGGGLEFGERVADGIRRELDEELAADVREARLIAVTENIFTRGRKRGHEIVHVFAVRSDRLEALPFGSRLPVLDSDTHVAWYRLADLSASGPPFYPDGILDLAEQIAADAG
;
A
#
# COMPACT_ATOMS: atom_id res chain seq x y z
N MET A 1 20.81 34.13 -22.07
CA MET A 1 20.84 32.96 -21.18
C MET A 1 19.56 32.18 -21.45
N SER A 2 19.66 30.92 -21.80
CA SER A 2 18.51 30.04 -22.04
C SER A 2 17.70 29.86 -20.75
N TRP A 3 16.52 29.26 -20.89
CA TRP A 3 15.71 28.83 -19.74
C TRP A 3 16.50 27.88 -18.83
N ASP A 4 17.08 26.82 -19.40
CA ASP A 4 17.84 25.82 -18.65
C ASP A 4 19.05 26.44 -17.92
N GLU A 5 19.75 27.38 -18.56
CA GLU A 5 20.86 28.09 -17.92
C GLU A 5 20.38 28.98 -16.75
N ARG A 6 19.19 29.59 -16.86
CA ARG A 6 18.58 30.37 -15.76
C ARG A 6 18.24 29.46 -14.58
N VAL A 7 17.58 28.34 -14.85
CA VAL A 7 17.16 27.33 -13.86
C VAL A 7 18.38 26.71 -13.18
N ALA A 8 19.37 26.26 -13.95
CA ALA A 8 20.61 25.71 -13.41
C ALA A 8 21.34 26.72 -12.50
N ARG A 9 21.36 28.01 -12.89
CA ARG A 9 21.95 29.07 -12.05
C ARG A 9 21.16 29.31 -10.76
N PHE A 10 19.84 29.21 -10.80
CA PHE A 10 18.99 29.29 -9.61
C PHE A 10 19.32 28.16 -8.64
N TRP A 11 19.36 26.91 -9.12
CA TRP A 11 19.70 25.75 -8.29
C TRP A 11 21.13 25.75 -7.77
N ALA A 12 22.09 26.25 -8.56
CA ALA A 12 23.47 26.41 -8.10
C ALA A 12 23.63 27.41 -6.93
N ALA A 13 22.64 28.28 -6.72
CA ALA A 13 22.61 29.27 -5.65
C ALA A 13 21.54 28.96 -4.58
N ALA A 14 20.93 27.77 -4.63
CA ALA A 14 19.89 27.35 -3.70
C ALA A 14 20.41 27.34 -2.25
N ASP A 15 19.62 27.91 -1.35
CA ASP A 15 19.89 28.01 0.09
C ASP A 15 18.56 27.96 0.85
N ASP A 16 18.37 26.90 1.64
CA ASP A 16 17.15 26.66 2.42
C ASP A 16 17.04 27.56 3.67
N ALA A 17 18.09 28.30 4.01
CA ALA A 17 18.08 29.26 5.11
C ALA A 17 17.23 30.52 4.82
N GLU A 18 16.91 30.82 3.55
CA GLU A 18 16.13 31.99 3.13
C GLU A 18 14.92 31.63 2.23
N PRO A 19 13.93 30.87 2.74
CA PRO A 19 12.84 30.32 1.93
C PRO A 19 12.01 31.38 1.18
N ASP A 20 11.69 32.48 1.84
CA ASP A 20 10.91 33.57 1.24
C ASP A 20 11.67 34.27 0.11
N ARG A 21 13.00 34.37 0.23
CA ARG A 21 13.83 34.94 -0.81
C ARG A 21 13.87 33.99 -2.01
N MET A 22 14.07 32.70 -1.76
CA MET A 22 14.15 31.69 -2.81
C MET A 22 12.84 31.61 -3.63
N ARG A 23 11.67 31.69 -2.98
CA ARG A 23 10.37 31.79 -3.66
C ARG A 23 10.23 33.04 -4.51
N ARG A 24 10.63 34.21 -4.01
CA ARG A 24 10.60 35.46 -4.79
C ARG A 24 11.54 35.41 -6.00
N ASP A 25 12.75 34.88 -5.80
CA ASP A 25 13.75 34.75 -6.87
C ASP A 25 13.24 33.78 -7.95
N PHE A 26 12.56 32.70 -7.55
CA PHE A 26 11.90 31.77 -8.47
C PHE A 26 10.72 32.40 -9.21
N ASP A 27 9.84 33.12 -8.53
CA ASP A 27 8.70 33.82 -9.16
C ASP A 27 9.18 34.81 -10.23
N ALA A 28 10.27 35.54 -9.96
CA ALA A 28 10.91 36.40 -10.94
C ALA A 28 11.54 35.62 -12.10
N LEU A 29 12.06 34.42 -11.85
CA LEU A 29 12.64 33.55 -12.87
C LEU A 29 11.59 33.04 -13.86
N VAL A 30 10.38 32.73 -13.40
CA VAL A 30 9.33 32.09 -14.22
C VAL A 30 8.29 33.07 -14.79
N VAL A 31 8.37 34.37 -14.50
CA VAL A 31 7.35 35.38 -14.86
C VAL A 31 7.00 35.44 -16.36
N GLU A 32 7.94 35.07 -17.23
CA GLU A 32 7.78 35.08 -18.70
C GLU A 32 7.17 33.77 -19.25
N ARG A 33 7.01 32.75 -18.40
CA ARG A 33 6.45 31.45 -18.74
C ARG A 33 5.00 31.35 -18.26
N ARG A 34 4.24 30.42 -18.83
CA ARG A 34 2.88 30.15 -18.35
C ARG A 34 2.96 29.44 -17.01
N ALA A 35 2.02 29.75 -16.11
CA ALA A 35 1.96 29.11 -14.81
C ALA A 35 1.60 27.60 -14.88
N ASP A 36 0.97 27.16 -15.97
CA ASP A 36 0.62 25.77 -16.26
C ASP A 36 1.63 25.03 -17.15
N ASP A 37 2.79 25.65 -17.43
CA ASP A 37 3.89 25.01 -18.15
C ASP A 37 4.44 23.84 -17.30
N PRO A 38 4.46 22.59 -17.80
CA PRO A 38 4.91 21.42 -17.04
C PRO A 38 6.32 21.56 -16.46
N GLU A 39 7.25 22.19 -17.20
CA GLU A 39 8.60 22.41 -16.70
C GLU A 39 8.61 23.42 -15.54
N VAL A 40 7.80 24.48 -15.63
CA VAL A 40 7.64 25.45 -14.52
C VAL A 40 7.02 24.79 -13.28
N LEU A 41 6.03 23.92 -13.48
CA LEU A 41 5.39 23.18 -12.40
C LEU A 41 6.37 22.22 -11.72
N PHE A 42 7.18 21.50 -12.50
CA PHE A 42 8.24 20.63 -11.99
C PHE A 42 9.24 21.43 -11.14
N GLU A 43 9.80 22.51 -11.68
CA GLU A 43 10.79 23.32 -10.97
C GLU A 43 10.22 23.97 -9.69
N ARG A 44 8.94 24.38 -9.72
CA ARG A 44 8.26 24.88 -8.52
C ARG A 44 8.03 23.79 -7.49
N ALA A 45 7.69 22.58 -7.94
CA ALA A 45 7.54 21.43 -7.06
C ALA A 45 8.87 21.10 -6.37
N SER A 46 9.96 21.07 -7.13
CA SER A 46 11.32 20.88 -6.61
C SER A 46 11.71 21.96 -5.60
N LEU A 47 11.32 23.22 -5.82
CA LEU A 47 11.52 24.29 -4.84
C LEU A 47 10.80 24.02 -3.53
N GLU A 48 9.50 23.72 -3.57
CA GLU A 48 8.74 23.48 -2.34
C GLU A 48 9.25 22.22 -1.60
N ASP A 49 9.60 21.15 -2.33
CA ASP A 49 10.20 19.94 -1.76
C ASP A 49 11.57 20.21 -1.12
N PHE A 50 12.43 20.99 -1.79
CA PHE A 50 13.73 21.41 -1.24
C PHE A 50 13.57 22.23 0.06
N LEU A 51 12.49 23.00 0.18
CA LEU A 51 12.18 23.78 1.39
C LEU A 51 11.43 22.97 2.48
N GLY A 52 11.25 21.65 2.29
CA GLY A 52 10.54 20.79 3.24
C GLY A 52 9.03 21.01 3.27
N GLU A 53 8.45 21.44 2.16
CA GLU A 53 7.02 21.73 1.99
C GLU A 53 6.38 20.70 1.04
N GLU A 54 6.54 19.42 1.36
CA GLU A 54 6.12 18.30 0.49
C GLU A 54 4.62 18.35 0.16
N ALA A 55 3.78 18.78 1.11
CA ALA A 55 2.35 18.94 0.90
C ALA A 55 2.01 19.94 -0.23
N ARG A 56 2.89 20.92 -0.47
CA ARG A 56 2.76 21.88 -1.59
C ARG A 56 3.40 21.35 -2.86
N ALA A 57 4.50 20.59 -2.75
CA ALA A 57 5.21 20.01 -3.89
C ALA A 57 4.40 18.92 -4.61
N ILE A 58 3.75 18.03 -3.86
CA ILE A 58 3.02 16.86 -4.39
C ILE A 58 2.01 17.23 -5.50
N PRO A 59 1.07 18.17 -5.31
CA PRO A 59 0.12 18.52 -6.36
C PRO A 59 0.80 19.12 -7.60
N LEU A 60 1.93 19.82 -7.43
CA LEU A 60 2.68 20.42 -8.53
C LEU A 60 3.41 19.36 -9.36
N TYR A 61 4.08 18.39 -8.71
CA TYR A 61 4.69 17.26 -9.43
C TYR A 61 3.66 16.46 -10.23
N ARG A 62 2.50 16.17 -9.63
CA ARG A 62 1.41 15.46 -10.34
C ARG A 62 0.96 16.22 -11.57
N ALA A 63 0.71 17.53 -11.44
CA ALA A 63 0.33 18.38 -12.55
C ALA A 63 1.42 18.46 -13.64
N ALA A 64 2.71 18.52 -13.26
CA ALA A 64 3.81 18.50 -14.20
C ALA A 64 3.87 17.18 -14.99
N LEU A 65 3.74 16.04 -14.31
CA LEU A 65 3.73 14.71 -14.95
C LEU A 65 2.54 14.54 -15.89
N GLU A 66 1.33 14.97 -15.48
CA GLU A 66 0.12 14.96 -16.31
C GLU A 66 0.22 15.88 -17.51
N GLY A 67 0.88 17.04 -17.35
CA GLY A 67 1.09 18.02 -18.41
C GLY A 67 2.10 17.61 -19.49
N GLY A 68 2.85 16.52 -19.26
CA GLY A 68 3.76 15.93 -20.25
C GLY A 68 5.17 16.53 -20.21
N LEU A 69 5.94 16.19 -19.19
CA LEU A 69 7.37 16.52 -19.12
C LEU A 69 8.19 15.81 -20.22
N PRO A 70 9.29 16.46 -20.69
CA PRO A 70 10.35 15.79 -21.44
C PRO A 70 10.85 14.55 -20.68
N ASP A 71 11.29 13.52 -21.41
CA ASP A 71 11.65 12.23 -20.82
C ASP A 71 12.72 12.34 -19.72
N GLU A 72 13.71 13.22 -19.90
CA GLU A 72 14.77 13.46 -18.90
C GLU A 72 14.25 14.04 -17.57
N HIS A 73 13.24 14.92 -17.62
CA HIS A 73 12.63 15.52 -16.43
C HIS A 73 11.54 14.62 -15.82
N ARG A 74 10.95 13.72 -16.62
CA ARG A 74 9.89 12.83 -16.15
C ARG A 74 10.37 11.88 -15.06
N THR A 75 11.52 11.24 -15.24
CA THR A 75 12.06 10.31 -14.23
C THR A 75 12.50 11.07 -12.98
N ALA A 76 13.12 12.25 -13.12
CA ALA A 76 13.46 13.11 -12.00
C ALA A 76 12.21 13.53 -11.19
N ALA A 77 11.16 14.00 -11.86
CA ALA A 77 9.88 14.36 -11.23
C ALA A 77 9.21 13.16 -10.54
N THR A 78 9.29 11.97 -11.13
CA THR A 78 8.78 10.72 -10.54
C THR A 78 9.50 10.38 -9.25
N ILE A 79 10.84 10.46 -9.25
CA ILE A 79 11.67 10.19 -8.06
C ILE A 79 11.37 11.20 -6.95
N GLN A 80 11.35 12.49 -7.28
CA GLN A 80 11.13 13.55 -6.30
C GLN A 80 9.71 13.49 -5.72
N LEU A 81 8.69 13.30 -6.55
CA LEU A 81 7.31 13.06 -6.08
C LEU A 81 7.24 11.86 -5.13
N ALA A 82 7.90 10.75 -5.46
CA ALA A 82 7.92 9.57 -4.62
C ALA A 82 8.63 9.85 -3.27
N SER A 83 9.72 10.61 -3.28
CA SER A 83 10.38 11.08 -2.05
C SER A 83 9.45 11.93 -1.19
N SER A 84 8.77 12.93 -1.78
CA SER A 84 7.82 13.77 -1.06
C SER A 84 6.65 12.96 -0.48
N LEU A 85 6.11 11.99 -1.24
CA LEU A 85 5.06 11.08 -0.77
C LEU A 85 5.51 10.25 0.44
N ARG A 86 6.75 9.75 0.41
CA ARG A 86 7.33 9.01 1.55
C ARG A 86 7.43 9.90 2.80
N ASN A 87 7.89 11.14 2.66
CA ASN A 87 8.02 12.07 3.79
C ASN A 87 6.67 12.42 4.44
N VAL A 88 5.58 12.44 3.67
CA VAL A 88 4.21 12.64 4.20
C VAL A 88 3.53 11.34 4.65
N GLY A 89 4.27 10.23 4.78
CA GLY A 89 3.76 8.96 5.28
C GLY A 89 2.95 8.14 4.27
N GLN A 90 3.18 8.34 2.97
CA GLN A 90 2.54 7.57 1.88
C GLN A 90 3.55 6.69 1.11
N PRO A 91 4.24 5.74 1.78
CA PRO A 91 5.29 4.93 1.15
C PRO A 91 4.74 3.99 0.06
N SER A 92 3.53 3.45 0.23
CA SER A 92 2.88 2.63 -0.81
C SER A 92 2.63 3.40 -2.11
N ALA A 93 2.24 4.68 -2.03
CA ALA A 93 2.10 5.52 -3.22
C ALA A 93 3.45 5.82 -3.88
N ALA A 94 4.50 6.05 -3.08
CA ALA A 94 5.87 6.21 -3.59
C ALA A 94 6.37 4.96 -4.33
N MET A 95 6.13 3.77 -3.77
CA MET A 95 6.46 2.49 -4.41
C MET A 95 5.75 2.32 -5.76
N ALA A 96 4.46 2.65 -5.81
CA ALA A 96 3.65 2.53 -7.02
C ALA A 96 4.20 3.37 -8.19
N LEU A 97 4.85 4.51 -7.91
CA LEU A 97 5.52 5.32 -8.91
C LEU A 97 6.86 4.69 -9.33
N LEU A 98 7.71 4.38 -8.36
CA LEU A 98 9.11 4.00 -8.59
C LEU A 98 9.28 2.63 -9.24
N GLN A 99 8.36 1.69 -8.99
CA GLN A 99 8.43 0.35 -9.58
C GLN A 99 8.32 0.32 -11.11
N HIS A 100 7.86 1.41 -11.71
CA HIS A 100 7.68 1.54 -13.16
C HIS A 100 8.86 2.23 -13.85
N VAL A 101 9.87 2.69 -13.12
CA VAL A 101 11.07 3.29 -13.73
C VAL A 101 11.88 2.19 -14.43
N PRO A 102 12.15 2.33 -15.75
CA PRO A 102 12.92 1.33 -16.49
C PRO A 102 14.33 1.15 -15.94
N LEU A 103 14.85 -0.09 -15.97
CA LEU A 103 16.19 -0.37 -15.45
C LEU A 103 17.31 0.21 -16.32
N ASP A 104 17.03 0.54 -17.59
CA ASP A 104 17.95 1.19 -18.53
C ASP A 104 17.83 2.73 -18.52
N ASP A 105 16.96 3.30 -17.68
CA ASP A 105 16.87 4.74 -17.45
C ASP A 105 18.17 5.28 -16.80
N PRO A 106 18.71 6.44 -17.22
CA PRO A 106 19.90 7.03 -16.63
C PRO A 106 19.82 7.28 -15.11
N LEU A 107 18.62 7.43 -14.56
CA LEU A 107 18.35 7.63 -13.13
C LEU A 107 17.85 6.35 -12.44
N SER A 108 17.95 5.19 -13.09
CA SER A 108 17.52 3.89 -12.55
C SER A 108 18.11 3.60 -11.16
N ASP A 109 19.41 3.80 -10.95
CA ASP A 109 20.05 3.59 -9.64
C ASP A 109 19.44 4.47 -8.54
N ALA A 110 19.15 5.73 -8.86
CA ALA A 110 18.50 6.65 -7.93
C ALA A 110 17.06 6.20 -7.64
N ALA A 111 16.30 5.82 -8.67
CA ALA A 111 14.95 5.29 -8.50
C ALA A 111 14.93 4.03 -7.63
N GLN A 112 15.87 3.08 -7.83
CA GLN A 112 15.99 1.88 -7.00
C GLN A 112 16.39 2.20 -5.55
N ALA A 113 17.21 3.21 -5.33
CA ALA A 113 17.55 3.67 -3.98
C ALA A 113 16.31 4.22 -3.24
N PHE A 114 15.55 5.11 -3.87
CA PHE A 114 14.30 5.63 -3.30
C PHE A 114 13.23 4.54 -3.16
N LEU A 115 13.17 3.56 -4.09
CA LEU A 115 12.25 2.44 -3.99
C LEU A 115 12.59 1.57 -2.77
N SER A 116 13.87 1.36 -2.51
CA SER A 116 14.34 0.63 -1.32
C SER A 116 13.93 1.33 -0.03
N LEU A 117 14.02 2.67 0.01
CA LEU A 117 13.56 3.46 1.17
C LEU A 117 12.03 3.39 1.34
N ALA A 118 11.28 3.49 0.25
CA ALA A 118 9.82 3.37 0.29
C ALA A 118 9.39 1.95 0.75
N LEU A 119 10.05 0.90 0.25
CA LEU A 119 9.82 -0.48 0.69
C LEU A 119 10.11 -0.67 2.18
N LEU A 120 11.17 -0.04 2.70
CA LEU A 120 11.51 -0.14 4.11
C LEU A 120 10.43 0.51 5.00
N ASP A 121 10.01 1.71 4.65
CA ASP A 121 8.96 2.45 5.36
C ASP A 121 7.61 1.73 5.31
N ASP A 122 7.34 1.01 4.21
CA ASP A 122 6.17 0.16 4.03
C ASP A 122 6.31 -1.23 4.70
N ALA A 123 7.26 -1.36 5.65
CA ALA A 123 7.54 -2.59 6.40
C ALA A 123 7.88 -3.82 5.53
N LYS A 124 8.51 -3.60 4.37
CA LYS A 124 9.01 -4.63 3.43
C LYS A 124 10.55 -4.67 3.41
N PRO A 125 11.24 -4.97 4.55
CA PRO A 125 12.71 -4.87 4.64
C PRO A 125 13.46 -5.88 3.77
N GLY A 126 12.92 -7.07 3.53
CA GLY A 126 13.52 -8.06 2.63
C GLY A 126 13.56 -7.56 1.18
N PRO A 127 12.41 -7.20 0.59
CA PRO A 127 12.35 -6.50 -0.70
C PRO A 127 13.24 -5.25 -0.77
N ALA A 128 13.21 -4.39 0.26
CA ALA A 128 14.05 -3.19 0.30
C ALA A 128 15.55 -3.50 0.17
N LEU A 129 16.06 -4.44 0.97
CA LEU A 129 17.47 -4.83 0.92
C LEU A 129 17.83 -5.50 -0.41
N ARG A 130 16.95 -6.36 -0.92
CA ARG A 130 17.12 -7.00 -2.24
C ARG A 130 17.26 -5.95 -3.34
N THR A 131 16.35 -4.97 -3.39
CA THR A 131 16.37 -3.89 -4.38
C THR A 131 17.69 -3.10 -4.30
N ALA A 132 18.12 -2.70 -3.11
CA ALA A 132 19.37 -1.96 -2.91
C ALA A 132 20.61 -2.78 -3.34
N LEU A 133 20.66 -4.08 -3.03
CA LEU A 133 21.78 -4.94 -3.40
C LEU A 133 21.86 -5.19 -4.91
N HIS A 134 20.72 -5.38 -5.59
CA HIS A 134 20.71 -5.50 -7.05
C HIS A 134 21.14 -4.21 -7.74
N ALA A 135 20.73 -3.04 -7.22
CA ALA A 135 21.19 -1.74 -7.74
C ALA A 135 22.71 -1.55 -7.52
N LEU A 136 23.25 -2.00 -6.38
CA LEU A 136 24.67 -1.87 -6.08
C LEU A 136 25.56 -2.83 -6.89
N ALA A 137 25.09 -4.06 -7.15
CA ALA A 137 25.91 -5.15 -7.69
C ALA A 137 26.65 -4.82 -9.02
N PRO A 138 26.04 -4.13 -10.02
CA PRO A 138 26.71 -3.75 -11.26
C PRO A 138 27.93 -2.84 -11.06
N HIS A 139 27.96 -2.07 -9.97
CA HIS A 139 29.05 -1.12 -9.67
C HIS A 139 30.24 -1.77 -8.95
N LEU A 140 30.09 -3.02 -8.50
CA LEU A 140 31.09 -3.74 -7.74
C LEU A 140 32.10 -4.45 -8.68
N ARG A 141 33.29 -3.87 -8.81
CA ARG A 141 34.41 -4.45 -9.61
C ARG A 141 34.77 -5.88 -9.20
N ALA A 142 34.63 -6.20 -7.91
CA ALA A 142 34.78 -7.54 -7.36
C ALA A 142 33.51 -7.90 -6.57
N TYR A 143 33.16 -9.19 -6.54
CA TYR A 143 31.99 -9.72 -5.82
C TYR A 143 30.60 -9.32 -6.33
N GLY A 144 30.46 -8.58 -7.44
CA GLY A 144 29.14 -8.23 -8.01
C GLY A 144 28.20 -9.44 -8.18
N ARG A 145 28.69 -10.51 -8.83
CA ARG A 145 27.93 -11.77 -8.97
C ARG A 145 27.54 -12.43 -7.63
N ALA A 146 28.39 -12.29 -6.61
CA ALA A 146 28.10 -12.86 -5.29
C ALA A 146 27.01 -12.04 -4.57
N ILE A 147 27.06 -10.70 -4.69
CA ILE A 147 26.03 -9.82 -4.13
C ILE A 147 24.70 -10.01 -4.83
N GLU A 148 24.68 -10.16 -6.15
CA GLU A 148 23.46 -10.48 -6.91
C GLU A 148 22.84 -11.80 -6.42
N HIS A 149 23.67 -12.84 -6.24
CA HIS A 149 23.22 -14.11 -5.69
C HIS A 149 22.67 -13.98 -4.27
N TYR A 150 23.34 -13.23 -3.38
CA TYR A 150 22.83 -13.02 -2.02
C TYR A 150 21.55 -12.19 -2.01
N ALA A 151 21.42 -11.19 -2.90
CA ALA A 151 20.19 -10.43 -3.06
C ALA A 151 19.01 -11.36 -3.41
N ASP A 152 19.25 -12.35 -4.26
CA ASP A 152 18.24 -13.36 -4.60
C ASP A 152 17.79 -14.20 -3.39
N GLU A 153 18.70 -14.45 -2.45
CA GLU A 153 18.45 -15.19 -1.20
C GLU A 153 17.82 -14.34 -0.08
N VAL A 154 17.81 -13.00 -0.18
CA VAL A 154 17.24 -12.12 0.87
C VAL A 154 15.75 -12.38 1.04
N VAL A 155 15.37 -13.10 2.09
CA VAL A 155 13.98 -13.25 2.50
C VAL A 155 13.67 -12.34 3.67
N SER A 156 12.45 -11.80 3.72
CA SER A 156 11.98 -11.13 4.94
C SER A 156 11.96 -12.16 6.08
N PRO A 157 12.45 -11.80 7.28
CA PRO A 157 12.40 -12.71 8.42
C PRO A 157 10.93 -13.07 8.70
N PRO A 158 10.63 -14.36 8.98
CA PRO A 158 9.27 -14.76 9.30
C PRO A 158 8.82 -14.06 10.58
N ARG A 159 7.64 -13.45 10.53
CA ARG A 159 7.00 -12.77 11.67
C ARG A 159 5.52 -13.11 11.68
N ALA A 160 4.98 -13.32 12.87
CA ALA A 160 3.54 -13.36 13.05
C ALA A 160 2.96 -11.99 12.70
N ARG A 161 1.90 -11.94 11.91
CA ARG A 161 1.18 -10.73 11.54
C ARG A 161 -0.07 -10.60 12.39
N ASN A 162 -0.40 -9.40 12.85
CA ASN A 162 -1.70 -9.16 13.46
C ASN A 162 -2.69 -8.87 12.33
N VAL A 163 -3.82 -9.54 12.35
CA VAL A 163 -4.94 -9.30 11.43
C VAL A 163 -6.22 -9.12 12.23
N VAL A 164 -7.19 -8.43 11.64
CA VAL A 164 -8.52 -8.20 12.19
C VAL A 164 -9.54 -8.75 11.20
N VAL A 165 -10.54 -9.48 11.67
CA VAL A 165 -11.57 -10.06 10.79
C VAL A 165 -12.96 -9.88 11.38
N ALA A 166 -13.96 -9.78 10.49
CA ALA A 166 -15.36 -9.59 10.84
C ALA A 166 -16.15 -10.88 10.71
N LEU A 167 -16.90 -11.21 11.76
CA LEU A 167 -18.01 -12.14 11.72
C LEU A 167 -19.33 -11.36 11.72
N VAL A 168 -19.96 -11.36 10.55
CA VAL A 168 -21.33 -10.85 10.37
C VAL A 168 -22.24 -12.06 10.20
N VAL A 169 -23.14 -12.26 11.16
CA VAL A 169 -24.04 -13.42 11.22
C VAL A 169 -25.49 -12.94 11.24
N ARG A 170 -26.32 -13.51 10.37
CA ARG A 170 -27.75 -13.18 10.24
C ARG A 170 -28.52 -14.40 9.75
N ASP A 171 -29.63 -14.72 10.42
CA ASP A 171 -30.57 -15.80 10.05
C ASP A 171 -29.88 -17.15 9.76
N GLY A 172 -28.91 -17.54 10.60
CA GLY A 172 -28.15 -18.78 10.45
C GLY A 172 -27.18 -18.79 9.27
N GLN A 173 -26.87 -17.61 8.71
CA GLN A 173 -25.88 -17.42 7.66
C GLN A 173 -24.75 -16.52 8.13
N VAL A 174 -23.56 -16.72 7.57
CA VAL A 174 -22.36 -15.91 7.81
C VAL A 174 -21.89 -15.30 6.50
N LEU A 175 -21.46 -14.05 6.55
CA LEU A 175 -20.81 -13.40 5.42
C LEU A 175 -19.35 -13.87 5.35
N ALA A 176 -18.94 -14.39 4.19
CA ALA A 176 -17.57 -14.84 3.98
C ALA A 176 -17.07 -14.45 2.59
N GLU A 177 -15.77 -14.25 2.48
CA GLU A 177 -15.07 -13.95 1.24
C GLU A 177 -14.61 -15.23 0.55
N GLU A 178 -14.83 -15.33 -0.75
CA GLU A 178 -14.57 -16.52 -1.54
C GLU A 178 -13.22 -16.45 -2.26
N TYR A 179 -12.40 -17.49 -2.07
CA TYR A 179 -11.09 -17.62 -2.71
C TYR A 179 -10.93 -18.96 -3.40
N THR A 180 -10.08 -18.98 -4.42
CA THR A 180 -9.61 -20.20 -5.09
C THR A 180 -8.12 -20.40 -4.85
N ASP A 181 -7.74 -21.63 -4.49
CA ASP A 181 -6.32 -21.99 -4.37
C ASP A 181 -5.66 -22.26 -5.73
N ALA A 182 -4.35 -22.55 -5.73
CA ALA A 182 -3.60 -22.78 -6.96
C ALA A 182 -4.01 -24.06 -7.70
N ASP A 183 -4.67 -24.98 -7.01
CA ASP A 183 -5.15 -26.26 -7.51
C ASP A 183 -6.65 -26.21 -7.88
N GLY A 184 -7.29 -25.03 -7.76
CA GLY A 184 -8.71 -24.83 -8.07
C GLY A 184 -9.66 -25.11 -6.90
N GLY A 185 -9.14 -25.40 -5.70
CA GLY A 185 -9.93 -25.64 -4.49
C GLY A 185 -10.55 -24.37 -3.93
N LEU A 186 -11.83 -24.45 -3.56
CA LEU A 186 -12.56 -23.36 -2.91
C LEU A 186 -12.25 -23.31 -1.42
N TYR A 187 -11.97 -22.12 -0.90
CA TYR A 187 -11.93 -21.85 0.54
C TYR A 187 -12.51 -20.47 0.84
N LEU A 188 -12.94 -20.29 2.09
CA LEU A 188 -13.54 -19.06 2.59
C LEU A 188 -12.65 -18.37 3.61
N ARG A 189 -12.71 -17.04 3.68
CA ARG A 189 -12.11 -16.24 4.76
C ARG A 189 -13.15 -15.29 5.35
N ALA A 190 -13.03 -15.01 6.65
CA ALA A 190 -13.75 -13.91 7.26
C ALA A 190 -13.20 -12.59 6.69
N PRO A 191 -14.04 -11.63 6.24
CA PRO A 191 -13.59 -10.37 5.67
C PRO A 191 -12.73 -9.56 6.65
N GLY A 192 -11.82 -8.75 6.10
CA GLY A 192 -10.86 -7.94 6.84
C GLY A 192 -9.40 -8.31 6.55
N GLY A 193 -8.47 -7.50 7.07
CA GLY A 193 -7.08 -7.55 6.69
C GLY A 193 -6.07 -7.29 7.80
N GLY A 194 -4.92 -6.77 7.38
CA GLY A 194 -3.74 -6.59 8.24
C GLY A 194 -3.89 -5.38 9.17
N LEU A 195 -3.50 -5.54 10.43
CA LEU A 195 -3.45 -4.40 11.35
C LEU A 195 -2.25 -3.50 11.01
N GLU A 196 -2.48 -2.20 10.92
CA GLU A 196 -1.40 -1.22 10.71
C GLU A 196 -0.63 -0.93 11.99
N PHE A 197 0.62 -0.47 11.86
CA PHE A 197 1.43 -0.14 13.02
C PHE A 197 0.87 1.10 13.75
N GLY A 198 0.60 0.95 15.05
CA GLY A 198 0.02 2.03 15.87
C GLY A 198 -1.51 2.09 15.82
N GLU A 199 -2.15 1.29 14.96
CA GLU A 199 -3.60 1.18 14.87
C GLU A 199 -4.19 0.34 16.02
N ARG A 200 -5.35 0.75 16.55
CA ARG A 200 -6.10 -0.08 17.48
C ARG A 200 -6.87 -1.13 16.69
N VAL A 201 -6.94 -2.36 17.19
CA VAL A 201 -7.67 -3.46 16.53
C VAL A 201 -9.15 -3.14 16.24
N ALA A 202 -9.78 -2.31 17.07
CA ALA A 202 -11.16 -1.87 16.85
C ALA A 202 -11.27 -0.81 15.72
N ASP A 203 -10.23 0.00 15.51
CA ASP A 203 -10.19 0.96 14.41
C ASP A 203 -9.84 0.23 13.10
N GLY A 204 -8.91 -0.72 13.16
CA GLY A 204 -8.54 -1.57 12.01
C GLY A 204 -9.72 -2.29 11.40
N ILE A 205 -10.57 -2.95 12.20
CA ILE A 205 -11.72 -3.66 11.61
C ILE A 205 -12.73 -2.71 10.93
N ARG A 206 -12.80 -1.44 11.37
CA ARG A 206 -13.65 -0.43 10.72
C ARG A 206 -13.03 0.05 9.42
N ARG A 207 -11.73 0.33 9.42
CA ARG A 207 -10.98 0.70 8.23
C ARG A 207 -11.07 -0.38 7.16
N GLU A 208 -10.74 -1.62 7.52
CA GLU A 208 -10.75 -2.76 6.59
C GLU A 208 -12.14 -2.97 5.94
N LEU A 209 -13.24 -2.92 6.72
CA LEU A 209 -14.57 -3.07 6.14
C LEU A 209 -15.02 -1.89 5.27
N ASP A 210 -14.54 -0.67 5.57
CA ASP A 210 -14.78 0.50 4.72
C ASP A 210 -13.99 0.39 3.41
N GLU A 211 -12.71 0.04 3.49
CA GLU A 211 -11.81 -0.11 2.34
C GLU A 211 -12.23 -1.28 1.43
N GLU A 212 -12.52 -2.46 1.98
CA GLU A 212 -12.83 -3.67 1.22
C GLU A 212 -14.27 -3.67 0.69
N LEU A 213 -15.24 -3.19 1.49
CA LEU A 213 -16.67 -3.41 1.24
C LEU A 213 -17.51 -2.13 1.21
N ALA A 214 -16.90 -0.97 1.42
CA ALA A 214 -17.58 0.32 1.64
C ALA A 214 -18.67 0.22 2.73
N ALA A 215 -18.37 -0.52 3.80
CA ALA A 215 -19.32 -0.86 4.85
C ALA A 215 -19.01 -0.14 6.16
N ASP A 216 -20.00 0.60 6.65
CA ASP A 216 -19.97 1.22 7.97
C ASP A 216 -20.20 0.18 9.08
N VAL A 217 -19.57 0.42 10.23
CA VAL A 217 -19.63 -0.47 11.39
C VAL A 217 -20.37 0.21 12.54
N ARG A 218 -21.61 -0.22 12.79
CA ARG A 218 -22.43 0.23 13.91
C ARG A 218 -21.94 -0.31 15.24
N GLU A 219 -21.55 -1.58 15.27
CA GLU A 219 -21.03 -2.25 16.46
C GLU A 219 -19.90 -3.21 16.07
N ALA A 220 -18.83 -3.21 16.85
CA ALA A 220 -17.72 -4.16 16.73
C ALA A 220 -17.33 -4.63 18.13
N ARG A 221 -17.55 -5.91 18.41
CA ARG A 221 -17.19 -6.56 19.68
C ARG A 221 -16.12 -7.60 19.44
N LEU A 222 -14.95 -7.44 20.06
CA LEU A 222 -13.91 -8.46 20.05
C LEU A 222 -14.42 -9.71 20.77
N ILE A 223 -14.49 -10.84 20.08
CA ILE A 223 -15.01 -12.10 20.63
C ILE A 223 -13.94 -13.16 20.83
N ALA A 224 -12.84 -13.09 20.07
CA ALA A 224 -11.73 -14.03 20.19
C ALA A 224 -10.43 -13.44 19.65
N VAL A 225 -9.31 -14.00 20.13
CA VAL A 225 -8.01 -13.90 19.47
C VAL A 225 -7.58 -15.32 19.16
N THR A 226 -7.43 -15.65 17.88
CA THR A 226 -7.03 -16.98 17.40
C THR A 226 -5.69 -16.91 16.67
N GLU A 227 -5.13 -18.07 16.35
CA GLU A 227 -3.93 -18.17 15.54
C GLU A 227 -4.25 -18.92 14.26
N ASN A 228 -3.70 -18.43 13.15
CA ASN A 228 -3.77 -19.12 11.86
C ASN A 228 -2.34 -19.35 11.36
N ILE A 229 -1.87 -20.60 11.42
CA ILE A 229 -0.52 -21.00 11.01
C ILE A 229 -0.65 -21.94 9.81
N PHE A 230 -0.16 -21.50 8.66
CA PHE A 230 -0.36 -22.24 7.42
C PHE A 230 0.89 -22.26 6.54
N THR A 231 0.92 -23.24 5.63
CA THR A 231 1.91 -23.33 4.56
C THR A 231 1.17 -23.44 3.24
N ARG A 232 1.34 -22.46 2.35
CA ARG A 232 0.75 -22.44 1.00
C ARG A 232 1.87 -22.43 -0.03
N GLY A 233 2.07 -23.57 -0.69
CA GLY A 233 3.25 -23.79 -1.55
C GLY A 233 4.54 -23.59 -0.75
N ARG A 234 5.40 -22.66 -1.18
CA ARG A 234 6.64 -22.30 -0.47
C ARG A 234 6.47 -21.20 0.58
N LYS A 235 5.29 -20.55 0.67
CA LYS A 235 5.04 -19.45 1.61
C LYS A 235 4.52 -20.02 2.93
N ARG A 236 5.15 -19.64 4.03
CA ARG A 236 4.65 -19.87 5.40
C ARG A 236 3.98 -18.60 5.91
N GLY A 237 2.80 -18.75 6.50
CA GLY A 237 2.06 -17.69 7.17
C GLY A 237 1.86 -18.00 8.64
N HIS A 238 1.88 -16.95 9.47
CA HIS A 238 1.46 -17.00 10.87
C HIS A 238 0.71 -15.70 11.14
N GLU A 239 -0.57 -15.82 11.44
CA GLU A 239 -1.44 -14.69 11.77
C GLU A 239 -1.94 -14.83 13.21
N ILE A 240 -1.90 -13.72 13.95
CA ILE A 240 -2.64 -13.52 15.20
C ILE A 240 -3.92 -12.77 14.84
N VAL A 241 -5.05 -13.46 14.92
CA VAL A 241 -6.31 -13.03 14.32
C VAL A 241 -7.24 -12.51 15.40
N HIS A 242 -7.59 -11.23 15.33
CA HIS A 242 -8.56 -10.60 16.21
C HIS A 242 -9.93 -10.68 15.57
N VAL A 243 -10.80 -11.55 16.10
CA VAL A 243 -12.12 -11.80 15.54
C VAL A 243 -13.14 -10.88 16.19
N PHE A 244 -13.86 -10.11 15.38
CA PHE A 244 -14.93 -9.23 15.82
C PHE A 244 -16.30 -9.74 15.38
N ALA A 245 -17.25 -9.81 16.31
CA ALA A 245 -18.66 -9.82 15.92
C ALA A 245 -19.05 -8.41 15.49
N VAL A 246 -19.59 -8.26 14.28
CA VAL A 246 -19.87 -6.96 13.65
C VAL A 246 -21.35 -6.82 13.29
N ARG A 247 -21.89 -5.62 13.53
CA ARG A 247 -23.18 -5.16 13.01
C ARG A 247 -22.94 -4.03 12.00
N SER A 248 -23.51 -4.17 10.81
CA SER A 248 -23.39 -3.21 9.70
C SER A 248 -24.68 -3.19 8.90
N ASP A 249 -25.31 -2.02 8.78
CA ASP A 249 -26.60 -1.90 8.08
C ASP A 249 -26.46 -2.24 6.59
N ARG A 250 -25.35 -1.83 5.95
CA ARG A 250 -25.06 -2.17 4.55
C ARG A 250 -24.92 -3.68 4.35
N LEU A 251 -24.09 -4.34 5.16
CA LEU A 251 -23.83 -5.77 4.99
C LEU A 251 -25.08 -6.58 5.33
N GLU A 252 -25.81 -6.20 6.38
CA GLU A 252 -27.08 -6.82 6.74
C GLU A 252 -28.18 -6.54 5.69
N ALA A 253 -28.11 -5.47 4.91
CA ALA A 253 -29.05 -5.23 3.83
C ALA A 253 -28.78 -6.09 2.57
N LEU A 254 -27.60 -6.73 2.45
CA LEU A 254 -27.26 -7.57 1.29
C LEU A 254 -28.24 -8.74 1.18
N PRO A 255 -28.89 -8.95 0.01
CA PRO A 255 -29.75 -10.10 -0.20
C PRO A 255 -28.98 -11.43 -0.11
N PHE A 256 -29.60 -12.45 0.47
CA PHE A 256 -29.05 -13.82 0.41
C PHE A 256 -28.92 -14.28 -1.04
N GLY A 257 -27.78 -14.92 -1.37
CA GLY A 257 -27.44 -15.34 -2.73
C GLY A 257 -26.85 -14.24 -3.63
N SER A 258 -26.77 -12.99 -3.17
CA SER A 258 -26.00 -11.95 -3.87
C SER A 258 -24.50 -12.08 -3.60
N ARG A 259 -23.69 -11.55 -4.52
CA ARG A 259 -22.24 -11.43 -4.37
C ARG A 259 -21.88 -9.95 -4.40
N LEU A 260 -21.13 -9.50 -3.41
CA LEU A 260 -20.59 -8.15 -3.33
C LEU A 260 -19.09 -8.22 -3.69
N PRO A 261 -18.63 -7.52 -4.74
CA PRO A 261 -17.21 -7.42 -5.05
C PRO A 261 -16.43 -6.77 -3.90
N VAL A 262 -15.25 -7.29 -3.63
CA VAL A 262 -14.26 -6.64 -2.76
C VAL A 262 -13.53 -5.57 -3.58
N LEU A 263 -13.29 -4.39 -3.01
CA LEU A 263 -12.84 -3.21 -3.77
C LEU A 263 -11.36 -3.24 -4.15
N ASP A 264 -10.52 -3.95 -3.39
CA ASP A 264 -9.06 -3.99 -3.56
C ASP A 264 -8.53 -5.35 -4.07
N SER A 265 -9.42 -6.29 -4.39
CA SER A 265 -9.10 -7.62 -4.90
C SER A 265 -10.11 -8.10 -5.96
N ASP A 266 -9.76 -9.17 -6.69
CA ASP A 266 -10.66 -9.83 -7.65
C ASP A 266 -11.49 -10.96 -6.98
N THR A 267 -12.02 -10.68 -5.79
CA THR A 267 -12.80 -11.62 -4.98
C THR A 267 -14.17 -11.03 -4.64
N HIS A 268 -15.02 -11.84 -4.01
CA HIS A 268 -16.37 -11.44 -3.64
C HIS A 268 -16.71 -11.98 -2.25
N VAL A 269 -17.51 -11.23 -1.51
CA VAL A 269 -18.19 -11.73 -0.31
C VAL A 269 -19.61 -12.17 -0.62
N ALA A 270 -20.06 -13.23 0.05
CA ALA A 270 -21.41 -13.76 -0.07
C ALA A 270 -21.88 -14.34 1.27
N TRP A 271 -23.20 -14.55 1.39
CA TRP A 271 -23.79 -15.22 2.54
C TRP A 271 -23.77 -16.74 2.37
N TYR A 272 -23.27 -17.45 3.38
CA TYR A 272 -23.22 -18.90 3.43
C TYR A 272 -24.01 -19.42 4.63
N ARG A 273 -24.84 -20.46 4.43
CA ARG A 273 -25.56 -21.11 5.53
C ARG A 273 -24.57 -21.83 6.44
N LEU A 274 -24.61 -21.53 7.74
CA LEU A 274 -23.75 -22.17 8.73
C LEU A 274 -23.90 -23.69 8.71
N ALA A 275 -25.14 -24.18 8.64
CA ALA A 275 -25.42 -25.61 8.57
C ALA A 275 -24.79 -26.32 7.35
N ASP A 276 -24.68 -25.63 6.20
CA ASP A 276 -24.03 -26.21 5.02
C ASP A 276 -22.51 -26.23 5.19
N LEU A 277 -21.95 -25.16 5.78
CA LEU A 277 -20.53 -25.06 6.06
C LEU A 277 -20.08 -26.16 7.02
N SER A 278 -20.82 -26.38 8.11
CA SER A 278 -20.48 -27.36 9.14
C SER A 278 -20.63 -28.82 8.67
N ALA A 279 -21.55 -29.07 7.72
CA ALA A 279 -21.79 -30.42 7.22
C ALA A 279 -20.77 -30.86 6.17
N SER A 280 -20.46 -29.99 5.19
CA SER A 280 -19.60 -30.34 4.06
C SER A 280 -19.11 -29.11 3.28
N GLY A 281 -18.98 -27.96 3.93
CA GLY A 281 -18.53 -26.74 3.28
C GLY A 281 -17.05 -26.75 2.90
N PRO A 282 -16.62 -25.77 2.09
CA PRO A 282 -15.20 -25.48 1.95
C PRO A 282 -14.59 -25.09 3.30
N PRO A 283 -13.26 -25.22 3.48
CA PRO A 283 -12.56 -24.69 4.65
C PRO A 283 -12.88 -23.20 4.85
N PHE A 284 -13.12 -22.78 6.08
CA PHE A 284 -13.41 -21.39 6.44
C PHE A 284 -12.39 -20.91 7.48
N TYR A 285 -11.64 -19.87 7.13
CA TYR A 285 -10.53 -19.36 7.93
C TYR A 285 -10.85 -18.02 8.62
N PRO A 286 -10.25 -17.76 9.79
CA PRO A 286 -9.24 -18.58 10.49
C PRO A 286 -9.80 -19.89 11.08
N ASP A 287 -8.93 -20.83 11.46
CA ASP A 287 -9.36 -22.08 12.09
C ASP A 287 -10.23 -21.81 13.33
N GLY A 288 -11.36 -22.51 13.45
CA GLY A 288 -12.34 -22.34 14.53
C GLY A 288 -13.33 -21.18 14.34
N ILE A 289 -13.26 -20.43 13.23
CA ILE A 289 -14.16 -19.30 12.98
C ILE A 289 -15.64 -19.72 12.85
N LEU A 290 -15.90 -20.94 12.38
CA LEU A 290 -17.24 -21.47 12.22
C LEU A 290 -17.95 -21.68 13.57
N ASP A 291 -17.24 -22.22 14.56
CA ASP A 291 -17.75 -22.41 15.92
C ASP A 291 -18.11 -21.05 16.56
N LEU A 292 -17.29 -20.01 16.32
CA LEU A 292 -17.57 -18.65 16.78
C LEU A 292 -18.83 -18.08 16.10
N ALA A 293 -19.02 -18.34 14.80
CA ALA A 293 -20.20 -17.88 14.07
C ALA A 293 -21.48 -18.60 14.53
N GLU A 294 -21.40 -19.91 14.81
CA GLU A 294 -22.51 -20.67 15.41
C GLU A 294 -22.87 -20.16 16.80
N GLN A 295 -21.89 -19.80 17.63
CA GLN A 295 -22.14 -19.20 18.94
C GLN A 295 -22.86 -17.86 18.83
N ILE A 296 -22.45 -16.98 17.89
CA ILE A 296 -23.16 -15.71 17.63
C ILE A 296 -24.61 -15.97 17.21
N ALA A 297 -24.84 -16.94 16.33
CA ALA A 297 -26.18 -17.31 15.88
C ALA A 297 -27.05 -17.81 17.04
N ALA A 298 -26.48 -18.62 17.94
CA ALA A 298 -27.17 -19.14 19.12
C ALA A 298 -27.50 -18.03 20.14
N ASP A 299 -26.62 -17.04 20.32
CA ASP A 299 -26.84 -15.91 21.23
C ASP A 299 -27.92 -14.93 20.72
N ALA A 300 -28.24 -14.97 19.43
CA ALA A 300 -29.21 -14.08 18.78
C ALA A 300 -30.64 -14.66 18.67
N GLY A 301 -30.81 -15.96 18.91
CA GLY A 301 -32.10 -16.68 18.84
C GLY A 301 -32.81 -16.79 20.18
#